data_AF-A0A0B7IRB9-F1
#
_entry.id   AF-A0A0B7IRB9-F1
#
_cell.length_a   1.000
_cell.length_b   1.000
_cell.length_c   1.000
_cell.angle_alpha   90.00
_cell.angle_beta   90.00
_cell.angle_gamma   90.00
#
_symmetry.space_group_name_H-M   'P 1'
#
loop_
_entity.id
_entity.type
_entity.pdbx_description
1 polymer ?
#
loop_
_entity_poly.entity_id
_entity_poly.type
_entity_poly.pdbx_seq_one_letter_code
_entity_poly.pdbx_strand_id
1 'polypeptide(L)'
;MMNTTEQNAYRKAEKRVKKLKKFYHHLATYVVVNAFLVGLNLYQTPNNLWCLWVIFGWGLGLVLNAVSVFLPNLFFSKQWEERKIKELMEKEKK
;
A
#
# COMPACT_ATOMS: atom_id res chain seq x y z
N MET A 1 -29.64 -6.40 18.05
CA MET A 1 -29.43 -6.14 16.61
C MET A 1 -28.29 -5.16 16.48
N MET A 2 -27.21 -5.54 15.80
CA MET A 2 -26.02 -4.68 15.67
C MET A 2 -26.39 -3.46 14.82
N ASN A 3 -26.20 -2.27 15.36
CA ASN A 3 -26.65 -1.01 14.76
C ASN A 3 -25.89 -0.76 13.44
N THR A 4 -26.55 -0.25 12.39
CA THR A 4 -26.00 -0.11 11.03
C THR A 4 -24.69 0.68 10.98
N THR A 5 -24.51 1.60 11.93
CA THR A 5 -23.31 2.40 12.12
C THR A 5 -22.10 1.55 12.55
N GLU A 6 -22.31 0.56 13.42
CA GLU A 6 -21.25 -0.33 13.91
C GLU A 6 -20.80 -1.32 12.84
N GLN A 7 -21.72 -1.88 12.05
CA GLN A 7 -21.38 -2.72 10.90
C GLN A 7 -20.55 -1.96 9.85
N ASN A 8 -20.87 -0.69 9.61
CA ASN A 8 -20.13 0.15 8.68
C ASN A 8 -18.73 0.50 9.19
N ALA A 9 -18.59 0.84 10.48
CA ALA A 9 -17.28 1.06 11.11
C ALA A 9 -16.40 -0.19 11.05
N TYR A 10 -16.98 -1.35 11.34
CA TYR A 10 -16.28 -2.64 11.30
C TYR A 10 -15.78 -3.00 9.90
N ARG A 11 -16.64 -2.89 8.87
CA ARG A 11 -16.22 -3.12 7.47
C ARG A 11 -15.12 -2.15 7.02
N LYS A 12 -15.13 -0.90 7.50
CA LYS A 12 -14.10 0.09 7.18
C LYS A 12 -12.77 -0.27 7.83
N ALA A 13 -12.79 -0.74 9.08
CA ALA A 13 -11.61 -1.23 9.78
C ALA A 13 -11.03 -2.49 9.10
N GLU A 14 -11.88 -3.46 8.74
CA GLU A 14 -11.45 -4.70 8.07
C GLU A 14 -10.78 -4.42 6.72
N LYS A 15 -11.35 -3.51 5.91
CA LYS A 15 -10.74 -3.07 4.64
C LYS A 15 -9.37 -2.44 4.84
N ARG A 16 -9.18 -1.64 5.90
CA ARG A 16 -7.87 -1.05 6.24
C ARG A 16 -6.86 -2.12 6.61
N VAL A 17 -7.24 -3.09 7.44
CA VAL A 17 -6.37 -4.21 7.83
C VAL A 17 -5.96 -5.06 6.62
N LYS A 18 -6.89 -5.37 5.70
CA LYS A 18 -6.56 -6.11 4.46
C LYS A 18 -5.55 -5.36 3.59
N LYS A 19 -5.71 -4.03 3.43
CA LYS A 19 -4.75 -3.20 2.68
C LYS A 19 -3.38 -3.21 3.35
N LEU A 20 -3.33 -3.07 4.67
CA LEU A 20 -2.09 -3.13 5.45
C LEU A 20 -1.39 -4.49 5.24
N LYS A 21 -2.13 -5.60 5.39
CA LYS A 21 -1.58 -6.94 5.26
C LYS A 21 -0.98 -7.19 3.87
N LYS A 22 -1.65 -6.71 2.81
CA LYS A 22 -1.14 -6.78 1.44
C LYS A 22 0.14 -5.96 1.27
N PHE A 23 0.19 -4.75 1.84
CA PHE A 23 1.39 -3.91 1.83
C PHE A 23 2.57 -4.59 2.53
N TYR A 24 2.36 -5.14 3.73
CA TYR A 24 3.40 -5.85 4.47
C TYR A 24 3.96 -7.05 3.71
N HIS A 25 3.12 -7.78 2.97
CA HIS A 25 3.59 -8.87 2.12
C HIS A 25 4.51 -8.36 1.00
N HIS A 26 4.13 -7.31 0.29
CA HIS A 26 4.98 -6.70 -0.74
C HIS A 26 6.28 -6.13 -0.16
N LEU A 27 6.22 -5.49 1.02
CA LEU A 27 7.39 -4.98 1.73
C LEU A 27 8.33 -6.11 2.15
N ALA A 28 7.80 -7.19 2.72
CA ALA A 28 8.60 -8.34 3.12
C ALA A 28 9.34 -8.96 1.93
N THR A 29 8.63 -9.19 0.82
CA THR A 29 9.25 -9.68 -0.42
C THR A 29 10.33 -8.72 -0.93
N TYR A 30 10.08 -7.40 -0.90
CA TYR A 30 11.07 -6.40 -1.27
C TYR A 30 12.32 -6.48 -0.40
N VAL A 31 12.17 -6.54 0.93
CA VAL A 31 13.32 -6.61 1.85
C VAL A 31 14.12 -7.89 1.63
N VAL A 32 13.46 -9.05 1.50
CA VAL A 32 14.14 -10.34 1.29
C VAL A 32 14.91 -10.34 -0.03
N VAL A 33 14.30 -9.92 -1.13
CA VAL A 33 14.95 -9.88 -2.45
C VAL A 33 16.12 -8.88 -2.46
N ASN A 34 15.93 -7.69 -1.90
CA ASN A 34 17.01 -6.69 -1.86
C ASN A 34 18.14 -7.11 -0.92
N ALA A 35 17.87 -7.73 0.22
CA ALA A 35 18.91 -8.26 1.11
C ALA A 35 19.74 -9.34 0.41
N PHE A 36 19.08 -10.22 -0.35
CA PHE A 36 19.76 -11.23 -1.18
C PHE A 36 20.62 -10.58 -2.27
N LEU A 37 20.09 -9.56 -2.97
CA LEU A 37 20.81 -8.82 -4.00
C LEU A 37 22.03 -8.08 -3.46
N VAL A 38 21.90 -7.43 -2.30
CA VAL A 38 23.01 -6.74 -1.61
C VAL A 38 24.08 -7.76 -1.21
N GLY A 39 23.68 -8.92 -0.67
CA GLY A 39 24.61 -10.01 -0.34
C GLY A 39 25.39 -10.50 -1.57
N LEU A 40 24.71 -10.72 -2.70
CA LEU A 40 25.36 -11.07 -3.97
C LEU A 40 26.28 -9.96 -4.49
N ASN A 41 25.89 -8.70 -4.38
CA ASN A 41 26.72 -7.58 -4.84
C ASN A 41 28.03 -7.48 -4.05
N LEU A 42 27.95 -7.63 -2.72
CA LEU A 42 29.12 -7.66 -1.84
C LEU A 42 30.05 -8.85 -2.15
N TYR A 43 29.49 -10.00 -2.55
CA TYR A 43 30.26 -11.19 -2.89
C TYR A 43 30.91 -11.10 -4.28
N GLN A 44 30.20 -10.58 -5.29
CA GLN A 44 30.63 -10.64 -6.68
C GLN A 44 31.46 -9.42 -7.10
N THR A 45 31.03 -8.20 -6.78
CA THR A 45 31.70 -6.96 -7.22
C THR A 45 31.28 -5.76 -6.35
N PRO A 46 32.00 -5.47 -5.25
CA PRO A 46 31.64 -4.35 -4.35
C PRO A 46 31.71 -2.97 -5.02
N ASN A 47 32.41 -2.85 -6.15
CA ASN A 47 32.60 -1.59 -6.88
C ASN A 47 31.50 -1.27 -7.91
N ASN A 48 30.50 -2.15 -8.08
CA ASN A 48 29.44 -1.96 -9.05
C ASN A 48 28.12 -1.64 -8.36
N LEU A 49 27.54 -0.47 -8.67
CA LEU A 49 26.36 0.07 -8.00
C LEU A 49 25.03 -0.45 -8.60
N TRP A 50 25.06 -1.55 -9.34
CA TRP A 50 23.87 -2.07 -10.04
C TRP A 50 22.73 -2.42 -9.08
N CYS A 51 23.04 -2.89 -7.87
CA CYS A 51 22.05 -3.16 -6.83
C CYS A 51 21.26 -1.90 -6.42
N LEU A 52 21.90 -0.70 -6.42
CA LEU A 52 21.20 0.55 -6.13
C LEU A 52 20.14 0.88 -7.17
N TRP A 53 20.36 0.59 -8.45
CA TRP A 53 19.35 0.81 -9.49
C TRP A 53 18.11 -0.05 -9.26
N VAL A 54 18.28 -1.31 -8.84
CA VAL A 54 17.16 -2.20 -8.51
C VAL A 54 16.43 -1.73 -7.25
N ILE A 55 17.18 -1.36 -6.20
CA ILE A 55 16.64 -0.81 -4.95
C ILE A 55 15.84 0.47 -5.23
N PHE A 56 16.38 1.40 -6.01
CA PHE A 56 15.72 2.67 -6.33
C PHE A 56 14.50 2.49 -7.22
N GLY A 57 14.61 1.71 -8.30
CA GLY A 57 13.51 1.49 -9.23
C GLY A 57 12.29 0.85 -8.55
N TRP A 58 12.51 -0.20 -7.76
CA TRP A 58 11.44 -0.87 -7.04
C TRP A 58 11.05 -0.16 -5.74
N GLY A 59 12.02 0.49 -5.09
CA GLY A 59 11.81 1.23 -3.85
C GLY A 59 10.88 2.43 -4.05
N LEU A 60 10.96 3.12 -5.18
CA LEU A 60 10.07 4.23 -5.49
C LEU A 60 8.60 3.77 -5.58
N GLY A 61 8.33 2.64 -6.25
CA GLY A 61 6.99 2.05 -6.33
C GLY A 61 6.48 1.59 -4.96
N LEU A 62 7.35 1.03 -4.12
CA LEU A 62 7.03 0.63 -2.75
C LEU A 62 6.68 1.84 -1.88
N VAL A 63 7.44 2.94 -1.99
CA VAL A 63 7.18 4.20 -1.26
C VAL A 63 5.83 4.79 -1.68
N LEU A 64 5.50 4.83 -2.97
CA LEU A 64 4.18 5.27 -3.42
C LEU A 64 3.05 4.41 -2.85
N ASN A 65 3.24 3.09 -2.81
CA ASN A 65 2.27 2.17 -2.19
C ASN A 65 2.17 2.40 -0.67
N ALA A 66 3.29 2.67 0.00
CA ALA A 66 3.34 2.97 1.43
C ALA A 66 2.58 4.27 1.74
N VAL A 67 2.83 5.33 0.98
CA VAL A 67 2.13 6.62 1.11
C VAL A 67 0.62 6.43 0.89
N SER A 68 0.21 5.64 -0.11
CA SER A 68 -1.21 5.34 -0.36
C SER A 68 -1.88 4.60 0.80
N VAL A 69 -1.15 3.73 1.49
CA VAL A 69 -1.67 2.89 2.59
C VAL A 69 -1.67 3.63 3.94
N PHE A 70 -0.59 4.35 4.26
CA PHE A 70 -0.42 5.04 5.54
C PHE A 70 -0.93 6.48 5.53
N LEU A 71 -0.86 7.18 4.40
CA LEU A 71 -1.34 8.55 4.21
C LEU A 71 -2.40 8.65 3.11
N PRO A 72 -3.52 7.90 3.22
CA PRO A 72 -4.59 7.98 2.22
C PRO A 72 -5.16 9.41 2.09
N ASN A 73 -5.08 10.23 3.15
CA ASN A 73 -5.55 11.62 3.15
C ASN A 73 -4.77 12.56 2.22
N LEU A 74 -3.51 12.27 1.88
CA LEU A 74 -2.71 13.14 0.99
C LEU A 74 -3.09 12.95 -0.49
N PHE A 75 -3.37 11.71 -0.91
CA PHE A 75 -3.71 11.39 -2.30
C PHE A 75 -5.21 11.40 -2.56
N PHE A 76 -6.01 10.92 -1.61
CA PHE A 76 -7.47 10.84 -1.70
C PHE A 76 -8.08 11.58 -0.52
N SER A 77 -8.31 12.88 -0.71
CA SER A 77 -9.05 13.69 0.26
C SER A 77 -10.37 13.02 0.62
N LYS A 78 -10.71 13.03 1.90
CA LYS A 78 -11.98 12.52 2.46
C LYS A 78 -13.21 12.98 1.65
N GLN A 79 -13.14 14.18 1.07
CA GLN A 79 -14.17 14.74 0.17
C GLN A 79 -14.34 13.94 -1.14
N TRP A 80 -13.27 13.40 -1.72
CA TRP A 80 -13.37 12.54 -2.89
C TRP A 80 -14.02 11.20 -2.54
N GLU A 81 -13.64 10.61 -1.40
CA GLU A 81 -14.25 9.38 -0.89
C GLU A 81 -15.76 9.58 -0.67
N GLU A 82 -16.15 10.65 0.01
CA GLU A 82 -17.56 10.97 0.26
C GLU A 82 -18.35 11.22 -1.04
N ARG A 83 -17.76 11.92 -2.02
CA ARG A 83 -18.39 12.10 -3.34
C ARG A 83 -18.61 10.77 -4.06
N LYS A 84 -17.61 9.88 -4.12
CA LYS A 84 -17.78 8.58 -4.80
C LYS A 84 -18.77 7.67 -4.09
N ILE A 85 -18.82 7.67 -2.76
CA ILE A 85 -19.81 6.89 -2.01
C ILE A 85 -21.23 7.39 -2.34
N LYS A 86 -21.43 8.71 -2.36
CA LYS A 86 -22.73 9.31 -2.68
C LYS A 86 -23.16 8.97 -4.11
N GLU A 87 -22.24 9.08 -5.07
CA GLU A 87 -22.48 8.77 -6.48
C GLU A 87 -22.82 7.29 -6.71
N LEU A 88 -22.20 6.37 -5.98
CA LEU A 88 -22.51 4.94 -6.04
C LEU A 88 -23.87 4.62 -5.40
N MET A 89 -24.23 5.25 -4.28
CA MET A 89 -25.54 5.07 -3.66
C MET A 89 -26.68 5.63 -4.52
N GLU A 90 -26.48 6.74 -5.22
CA GLU A 90 -27.45 7.26 -6.18
C GLU A 90 -27.62 6.34 -7.39
N LYS A 91 -26.56 5.67 -7.85
CA LYS A 91 -26.63 4.69 -8.93
C LYS A 91 -27.37 3.40 -8.54
N GLU A 92 -27.29 2.94 -7.30
CA GLU A 92 -28.07 1.77 -6.85
C GLU A 92 -29.53 2.08 -6.53
N LYS A 93 -29.89 3.34 -6.30
CA LYS A 93 -31.27 3.79 -6.09
C LYS A 93 -32.07 4.02 -7.38
N LYS A 94 -31.42 3.91 -8.55
CA LYS A 94 -32.02 4.13 -9.87
C LYS A 94 -32.18 2.81 -10.59
#